data_AF-A0A2L2XGN6-F1
#
_entry.id   AF-A0A2L2XGN6-F1
#
_cell.length_a   1.000
_cell.length_b   1.000
_cell.length_c   1.000
_cell.angle_alpha   90.00
_cell.angle_beta   90.00
_cell.angle_gamma   90.00
#
_symmetry.space_group_name_H-M   'P 1'
#
loop_
_entity.id
_entity.type
_entity.pdbx_description
1 polymer ?
#
loop_
_entity_poly.entity_id
_entity_poly.type
_entity_poly.pdbx_seq_one_letter_code
_entity_poly.pdbx_strand_id
1 'polypeptide(L)'
;MKGEKEEESPEQVLKECIRAVQEIQDETLQLNLLAAMAILAGGRYPSDMVLSMIRGEMVMESPIFQEWVKDAEARARIAGKAEGKAEGKAEGKAEGRAEGKAEMAQEAICKYLEVKFDTASLDLQQQVRSISSLDELNRIMNSIYTAGTADEARAIIKGTRS
;
A
#
# COMPACT_ATOMS: atom_id res chain seq x y z
N MET A 1 -21.88 38.80 -48.08
CA MET A 1 -21.58 37.36 -48.04
C MET A 1 -20.49 37.13 -47.00
N LYS A 2 -20.86 36.69 -45.79
CA LYS A 2 -19.91 36.16 -44.82
C LYS A 2 -19.69 34.70 -45.21
N GLY A 3 -18.48 34.35 -45.63
CA GLY A 3 -18.12 32.95 -45.86
C GLY A 3 -18.13 32.23 -44.52
N GLU A 4 -19.08 31.31 -44.36
CA GLU A 4 -19.04 30.29 -43.32
C GLU A 4 -17.78 29.45 -43.62
N LYS A 5 -16.74 29.58 -42.79
CA LYS A 5 -15.71 28.55 -42.73
C LYS A 5 -16.40 27.33 -42.12
N GLU A 6 -16.58 26.27 -42.90
CA GLU A 6 -16.97 24.97 -42.37
C GLU A 6 -16.02 24.66 -41.19
N GLU A 7 -16.58 24.49 -39.99
CA GLU A 7 -15.78 24.06 -38.83
C GLU A 7 -15.27 22.65 -39.13
N GLU A 8 -13.98 22.54 -39.45
CA GLU A 8 -13.31 21.25 -39.63
C GLU A 8 -13.56 20.37 -38.40
N SER A 9 -13.96 19.12 -38.65
CA SER A 9 -14.17 18.17 -37.57
C SER A 9 -12.86 17.95 -36.81
N PRO A 10 -12.89 17.73 -35.47
CA PRO A 10 -11.69 17.49 -34.68
C PRO A 10 -10.79 16.36 -35.21
N GLU A 11 -11.39 15.35 -35.84
CA GLU A 11 -10.67 14.27 -36.53
C GLU A 11 -9.92 14.74 -37.79
N GLN A 12 -10.53 15.63 -38.59
CA GLN A 12 -9.88 16.20 -39.77
C GLN A 12 -8.68 17.05 -39.36
N VAL A 13 -8.84 17.91 -38.35
CA VAL A 13 -7.73 18.71 -37.80
C VAL A 13 -6.59 17.80 -37.33
N LEU A 14 -6.90 16.74 -36.58
CA LEU A 14 -5.88 15.81 -36.11
C LEU A 14 -5.17 15.07 -37.26
N LYS A 15 -5.92 14.62 -38.29
CA LYS A 15 -5.37 13.98 -39.50
C LYS A 15 -4.43 14.93 -40.26
N GLU A 16 -4.79 16.20 -40.40
CA GLU A 16 -3.97 17.20 -41.07
C GLU A 16 -2.68 17.49 -40.29
N CYS A 17 -2.78 17.65 -38.98
CA CYS A 17 -1.60 17.81 -38.13
C CYS A 17 -0.66 16.59 -38.22
N ILE A 18 -1.20 15.37 -38.20
CA ILE A 18 -0.38 14.15 -38.33
C ILE A 18 0.34 14.13 -39.68
N ARG A 19 -0.35 14.46 -40.77
CA ARG A 19 0.25 14.52 -42.11
C ARG A 19 1.39 15.53 -42.17
N ALA A 20 1.20 16.73 -41.61
CA ALA A 20 2.24 17.75 -41.57
C ALA A 20 3.48 17.29 -40.79
N VAL A 21 3.30 16.53 -39.70
CA VAL A 21 4.42 15.95 -38.94
C VAL A 21 5.11 14.81 -39.69
N GLN A 22 4.35 14.00 -40.44
CA GLN A 22 4.90 12.89 -41.26
C GLN A 22 5.78 13.36 -42.42
N GLU A 23 5.63 14.60 -42.87
CA GLU A 23 6.46 15.19 -43.93
C GLU A 23 7.84 15.67 -43.42
N ILE A 24 8.06 15.69 -42.10
CA ILE A 24 9.33 16.10 -41.49
C ILE A 24 10.40 15.03 -41.76
N GLN A 25 11.55 15.46 -42.31
CA GLN A 25 12.67 14.56 -42.64
C GLN A 25 13.47 14.10 -41.41
N ASP A 26 13.53 14.92 -40.36
CA ASP A 26 14.17 14.55 -39.10
C ASP A 26 13.28 13.56 -38.33
N GLU A 27 13.66 12.29 -38.36
CA GLU A 27 12.94 11.18 -37.73
C GLU A 27 12.78 11.37 -36.22
N THR A 28 13.79 11.93 -35.53
CA THR A 28 13.70 12.17 -34.09
C THR A 28 12.68 13.25 -33.78
N LEU A 29 12.71 14.36 -34.53
CA LEU A 29 11.73 15.43 -34.38
C LEU A 29 10.31 14.94 -34.72
N GLN A 30 10.18 14.15 -35.78
CA GLN A 30 8.92 13.55 -36.20
C GLN A 30 8.32 12.67 -35.09
N LEU A 31 9.07 11.71 -34.55
CA LEU A 31 8.60 10.82 -33.48
C LEU A 31 8.25 11.61 -32.22
N ASN A 32 9.06 12.60 -31.83
CA ASN A 32 8.79 13.45 -30.67
C ASN A 32 7.49 14.26 -30.83
N LEU A 33 7.23 14.79 -32.02
CA LEU A 33 6.00 15.53 -32.29
C LEU A 33 4.78 14.61 -32.31
N LEU A 34 4.88 13.42 -32.91
CA LEU A 34 3.80 12.42 -32.87
C LEU A 34 3.48 11.98 -31.44
N ALA A 35 4.50 11.75 -30.61
CA ALA A 35 4.32 11.41 -29.21
C ALA A 35 3.64 12.54 -28.42
N ALA A 36 4.11 13.79 -28.58
CA ALA A 36 3.50 14.94 -27.94
C ALA A 36 2.04 15.15 -28.38
N MET A 37 1.76 14.99 -29.68
CA MET A 37 0.42 15.08 -30.22
C MET A 37 -0.51 13.99 -29.68
N ALA A 38 -0.05 12.74 -29.57
CA ALA A 38 -0.85 11.65 -29.02
C ALA A 38 -1.25 11.93 -27.57
N ILE A 39 -0.33 12.45 -26.76
CA ILE A 39 -0.60 12.81 -25.36
C ILE A 39 -1.60 13.97 -25.27
N LEU A 40 -1.39 15.04 -26.04
CA LEU A 40 -2.29 16.20 -26.05
C LEU A 40 -3.69 15.83 -26.56
N ALA A 41 -3.76 15.04 -27.64
CA ALA A 41 -5.02 14.56 -28.20
C ALA A 41 -5.73 13.61 -27.23
N GLY A 42 -5.01 12.72 -26.55
CA GLY A 42 -5.58 11.81 -25.55
C GLY A 42 -6.18 12.52 -24.33
N GLY A 43 -5.77 13.76 -24.04
CA GLY A 43 -6.40 14.60 -23.03
C GLY A 43 -7.75 15.18 -23.44
N ARG A 44 -8.09 15.15 -24.74
CA ARG A 44 -9.30 15.76 -25.31
C ARG A 44 -10.21 14.78 -26.05
N TYR A 45 -9.66 13.70 -26.58
CA TYR A 45 -10.35 12.72 -27.42
C TYR A 45 -10.18 11.30 -26.88
N PRO A 46 -11.10 10.38 -27.23
CA PRO A 46 -10.99 8.98 -26.86
C PRO A 46 -9.66 8.36 -27.30
N SER A 47 -9.04 7.55 -26.44
CA SER A 47 -7.72 6.99 -26.70
C SER A 47 -7.71 6.02 -27.89
N ASP A 48 -8.79 5.28 -28.12
CA ASP A 48 -8.95 4.41 -29.28
C ASP A 48 -8.94 5.18 -30.60
N MET A 49 -9.62 6.34 -30.66
CA MET A 49 -9.57 7.24 -31.81
C MET A 49 -8.14 7.75 -32.05
N VAL A 50 -7.47 8.25 -31.01
CA VAL A 50 -6.09 8.79 -31.13
C VAL A 50 -5.11 7.70 -31.56
N LEU A 51 -5.18 6.52 -30.95
CA LEU A 51 -4.28 5.40 -31.25
C LEU A 51 -4.57 4.74 -32.61
N SER A 52 -5.79 4.88 -33.15
CA SER A 52 -6.08 4.48 -34.52
C SER A 52 -5.36 5.35 -35.57
N MET A 53 -5.02 6.60 -35.21
CA MET A 53 -4.37 7.57 -36.09
C MET A 53 -2.85 7.67 -35.85
N ILE A 54 -2.43 7.59 -34.59
CA ILE A 54 -1.01 7.59 -34.18
C ILE A 54 -0.71 6.25 -33.53
N ARG A 55 0.05 5.41 -34.22
CA ARG A 55 0.38 4.07 -33.74
C ARG A 55 1.18 4.16 -32.45
N GLY A 56 0.83 3.33 -31.47
CA GLY A 56 1.50 3.31 -30.17
C GLY A 56 3.00 3.06 -30.27
N GLU A 57 3.44 2.23 -31.22
CA GLU A 57 4.85 1.95 -31.46
C GLU A 57 5.65 3.22 -31.78
N MET A 58 5.11 4.15 -32.58
CA MET A 58 5.79 5.41 -32.91
C MET A 58 5.98 6.30 -31.67
N VAL A 59 5.00 6.28 -30.76
CA VAL A 59 5.09 7.01 -29.49
C VAL A 59 6.15 6.38 -28.60
N MET A 60 6.19 5.04 -28.55
CA MET A 60 7.20 4.31 -27.78
C MET A 60 8.62 4.52 -28.33
N GLU A 61 8.80 4.69 -29.64
CA GLU A 61 10.12 4.95 -30.23
C GLU A 61 10.63 6.38 -30.01
N SER A 62 9.75 7.30 -29.61
CA SER A 62 10.11 8.69 -29.36
C SER A 62 11.11 8.85 -28.20
N PRO A 63 12.27 9.51 -28.43
CA PRO A 63 13.21 9.80 -27.36
C PRO A 63 12.62 10.65 -26.23
N ILE A 64 11.79 11.66 -26.51
CA ILE A 64 11.19 12.48 -25.44
C ILE A 64 10.20 11.66 -24.60
N PHE A 65 9.45 10.76 -25.23
CA PHE A 65 8.55 9.87 -24.52
C PHE A 65 9.31 8.92 -23.60
N GLN A 66 10.41 8.34 -24.06
CA GLN A 66 11.28 7.50 -23.25
C GLN A 66 11.85 8.25 -22.03
N GLU A 67 12.25 9.51 -22.18
CA GLU A 67 12.69 10.33 -21.05
C GLU A 67 11.55 10.60 -20.05
N TRP A 68 10.32 10.85 -20.51
CA TRP A 68 9.17 10.98 -19.63
C TRP A 68 8.83 9.69 -18.89
N VAL A 69 8.90 8.54 -19.56
CA VAL A 69 8.72 7.23 -18.93
C VAL A 69 9.76 7.01 -17.85
N LYS A 70 11.05 7.30 -18.12
CA LYS A 70 12.12 7.18 -17.12
C LYS A 70 11.87 8.07 -15.89
N ASP A 71 11.47 9.32 -16.09
CA ASP A 71 11.14 10.22 -14.97
C ASP A 71 9.94 9.70 -14.17
N ALA A 72 8.89 9.23 -14.85
CA ALA A 72 7.72 8.64 -14.21
C ALA A 72 8.08 7.39 -13.39
N GLU A 73 8.90 6.49 -13.94
CA GLU A 73 9.39 5.30 -13.23
C GLU A 73 10.26 5.65 -12.02
N ALA A 74 11.12 6.67 -12.14
CA ALA A 74 11.94 7.15 -11.04
C ALA A 74 11.07 7.70 -9.90
N ARG A 75 10.06 8.51 -10.22
CA ARG A 75 9.08 9.03 -9.26
C ARG A 75 8.28 7.90 -8.62
N ALA A 76 7.79 6.94 -9.41
CA ALA A 76 7.06 5.78 -8.92
C ALA A 76 7.90 4.94 -7.95
N ARG A 77 9.19 4.73 -8.27
CA ARG A 77 10.12 4.01 -7.38
C ARG A 77 10.37 4.76 -6.07
N ILE A 78 10.47 6.09 -6.10
CA ILE A 78 10.62 6.91 -4.90
C ILE A 78 9.35 6.83 -4.04
N ALA A 79 8.18 7.01 -4.66
CA ALA A 79 6.89 6.93 -3.99
C ALA A 79 6.68 5.54 -3.34
N GLY A 80 6.87 4.46 -4.10
CA GLY A 80 6.71 3.09 -3.58
C GLY A 80 7.69 2.75 -2.45
N LYS A 81 8.93 3.24 -2.50
CA LYS A 81 9.87 3.08 -1.37
C LYS A 81 9.44 3.86 -0.13
N ALA A 82 8.90 5.06 -0.30
CA ALA A 82 8.43 5.88 0.81
C ALA A 82 7.18 5.26 1.46
N GLU A 83 6.23 4.82 0.65
CA GLU A 83 5.00 4.13 1.08
C GLU A 83 5.32 2.83 1.81
N GLY A 84 6.08 1.91 1.19
CA GLY A 84 6.45 0.65 1.83
C GLY A 84 7.24 0.82 3.13
N LYS A 85 8.08 1.87 3.24
CA LYS A 85 8.76 2.19 4.50
C LYS A 85 7.80 2.72 5.57
N ALA A 86 6.81 3.53 5.18
CA ALA A 86 5.82 4.06 6.09
C ALA A 86 4.90 2.95 6.62
N GLU A 87 4.40 2.09 5.73
CA GLU A 87 3.57 0.94 6.07
C GLU A 87 4.33 -0.04 6.97
N GLY A 88 5.51 -0.49 6.57
CA GLY A 88 6.29 -1.44 7.39
C GLY A 88 6.67 -0.88 8.76
N LYS A 89 6.90 0.43 8.88
CA LYS A 89 7.11 1.07 10.19
C LYS A 89 5.83 1.13 11.02
N ALA A 90 4.69 1.37 10.41
CA ALA A 90 3.40 1.43 11.10
C ALA A 90 3.00 0.04 11.61
N GLU A 91 3.09 -0.98 10.77
CA GLU A 91 2.82 -2.39 11.11
C GLU A 91 3.76 -2.88 12.20
N GLY A 92 5.08 -2.76 12.01
CA GLY A 92 6.04 -3.20 13.02
C GLY A 92 5.90 -2.48 14.37
N LYS A 93 5.48 -1.20 14.37
CA LYS A 93 5.17 -0.47 15.61
C LYS A 93 3.86 -0.93 16.25
N ALA A 94 2.87 -1.36 15.46
CA ALA A 94 1.61 -1.88 15.98
C ALA A 94 1.83 -3.27 16.60
N GLU A 95 2.48 -4.17 15.86
CA GLU A 95 2.82 -5.52 16.30
C GLU A 95 3.70 -5.50 17.55
N GLY A 96 4.82 -4.77 17.52
CA GLY A 96 5.72 -4.69 18.69
C GLY A 96 5.05 -4.07 19.93
N ARG A 97 4.05 -3.19 19.76
CA ARG A 97 3.25 -2.68 20.89
C ARG A 97 2.24 -3.71 21.40
N ALA A 98 1.66 -4.53 20.54
CA ALA A 98 0.74 -5.58 20.93
C ALA A 98 1.50 -6.69 21.68
N GLU A 99 2.61 -7.15 21.13
CA GLU A 99 3.51 -8.13 21.76
C GLU A 99 4.01 -7.62 23.12
N GLY A 100 4.56 -6.40 23.18
CA GLY A 100 5.04 -5.85 24.45
C GLY A 100 3.94 -5.69 25.51
N LYS A 101 2.70 -5.41 25.12
CA LYS A 101 1.57 -5.41 26.06
C LYS A 101 1.23 -6.80 26.57
N ALA A 102 1.27 -7.81 25.70
CA ALA A 102 1.02 -9.20 26.09
C ALA A 102 2.12 -9.68 27.05
N GLU A 103 3.40 -9.45 26.73
CA GLU A 103 4.53 -9.80 27.60
C GLU A 103 4.42 -9.14 28.98
N MET A 104 4.11 -7.83 29.04
CA MET A 104 3.90 -7.14 30.32
C MET A 104 2.73 -7.74 31.12
N ALA A 105 1.63 -8.10 30.45
CA ALA A 105 0.49 -8.72 31.13
C ALA A 105 0.84 -10.12 31.66
N GLN A 106 1.58 -10.92 30.89
CA GLN A 106 2.11 -12.21 31.34
C GLN A 106 3.00 -12.04 32.57
N GLU A 107 3.94 -11.10 32.54
CA GLU A 107 4.86 -10.84 33.65
C GLU A 107 4.10 -10.40 34.91
N ALA A 108 3.13 -9.49 34.77
CA ALA A 108 2.30 -9.03 35.88
C ALA A 108 1.52 -10.17 36.54
N ILE A 109 0.90 -11.04 35.72
CA ILE A 109 0.17 -12.22 36.23
C ILE A 109 1.13 -13.20 36.90
N CYS A 110 2.29 -13.48 36.29
CA CYS A 110 3.28 -14.41 36.86
C CYS A 110 3.78 -13.91 38.22
N LYS A 111 4.11 -12.61 38.32
CA LYS A 111 4.55 -11.99 39.57
C LYS A 111 3.48 -12.04 40.66
N TYR A 112 2.22 -11.83 40.29
CA TYR A 112 1.11 -11.99 41.24
C TYR A 112 1.03 -13.43 41.78
N LEU A 113 1.10 -14.41 40.89
CA LEU A 113 1.05 -15.82 41.24
C LEU A 113 2.21 -16.24 42.15
N GLU A 114 3.42 -15.77 41.85
CA GLU A 114 4.61 -15.98 42.66
C GLU A 114 4.44 -15.43 44.08
N VAL A 115 3.99 -14.18 44.21
CA VAL A 115 3.80 -13.55 45.53
C VAL A 115 2.74 -14.25 46.37
N LYS A 116 1.66 -14.74 45.74
CA LYS A 116 0.50 -15.28 46.46
C LYS A 116 0.58 -16.78 46.75
N PHE A 117 1.18 -17.54 45.85
CA PHE A 117 1.17 -19.01 45.90
C PHE A 117 2.58 -19.62 45.86
N ASP A 118 3.62 -18.80 45.74
CA ASP A 118 5.02 -19.22 45.77
C ASP A 118 5.28 -20.38 44.77
N THR A 119 5.99 -21.42 45.20
CA THR A 119 6.35 -22.59 44.39
C THR A 119 5.15 -23.35 43.82
N ALA A 120 3.97 -23.27 44.44
CA ALA A 120 2.75 -23.92 43.94
C ALA A 120 2.22 -23.30 42.63
N SER A 121 2.76 -22.14 42.21
CA SER A 121 2.36 -21.45 40.99
C SER A 121 3.22 -21.70 39.75
N LEU A 122 4.34 -22.42 39.84
CA LEU A 122 5.30 -22.54 38.74
C LEU A 122 4.66 -23.05 37.43
N ASP A 123 3.82 -24.08 37.51
CA ASP A 123 3.08 -24.61 36.37
C ASP A 123 2.10 -23.59 35.76
N LEU A 124 1.52 -22.72 36.61
CA LEU A 124 0.58 -21.68 36.19
C LEU A 124 1.31 -20.54 35.48
N GLN A 125 2.48 -20.15 35.98
CA GLN A 125 3.32 -19.16 35.32
C GLN A 125 3.74 -19.64 33.92
N GLN A 126 4.09 -20.93 33.79
CA GLN A 126 4.43 -21.50 32.49
C GLN A 126 3.24 -21.49 31.52
N GLN A 127 2.02 -21.77 32.02
CA GLN A 127 0.81 -21.67 31.22
C GLN A 127 0.53 -20.23 30.77
N VAL A 128 0.62 -19.25 31.67
CA VAL A 128 0.44 -17.83 31.34
C VAL A 128 1.41 -17.36 30.26
N ARG A 129 2.69 -17.74 30.34
CA ARG A 129 3.71 -17.39 29.32
C ARG A 129 3.42 -17.95 27.94
N SER A 130 2.62 -19.01 27.83
CA SER A 130 2.19 -19.59 26.54
C SER A 130 0.98 -18.90 25.91
N ILE A 131 0.35 -17.95 26.62
CA ILE A 131 -0.84 -17.23 26.13
C ILE A 131 -0.37 -15.96 25.42
N SER A 132 -0.43 -15.93 24.09
CA SER A 132 -0.06 -14.73 23.30
C SER A 132 -1.21 -13.72 23.16
N SER A 133 -2.44 -14.12 23.48
CA SER A 133 -3.63 -13.27 23.35
C SER A 133 -3.70 -12.24 24.48
N LEU A 134 -3.52 -10.97 24.15
CA LEU A 134 -3.64 -9.88 25.12
C LEU A 134 -5.03 -9.83 25.77
N ASP A 135 -6.09 -10.17 25.04
CA ASP A 135 -7.45 -10.17 25.57
C ASP A 135 -7.66 -11.29 26.60
N GLU A 136 -7.11 -12.48 26.35
CA GLU A 136 -7.13 -13.58 27.33
C GLU A 136 -6.34 -13.19 28.58
N LEU A 137 -5.14 -12.63 28.40
CA LEU A 137 -4.32 -12.16 29.52
C LEU A 137 -5.04 -11.08 30.34
N ASN A 138 -5.72 -10.13 29.71
CA ASN A 138 -6.50 -9.11 30.41
C ASN A 138 -7.67 -9.71 31.20
N ARG A 139 -8.36 -10.72 30.65
CA ARG A 139 -9.43 -11.45 31.37
C ARG A 139 -8.89 -12.17 32.59
N ILE A 140 -7.75 -12.85 32.45
CA ILE A 140 -7.06 -13.52 33.56
C ILE A 140 -6.67 -12.48 34.61
N MET A 141 -6.01 -11.40 34.22
CA MET A 141 -5.58 -10.33 35.13
C MET A 141 -6.76 -9.73 35.93
N ASN A 142 -7.92 -9.57 35.29
CA ASN A 142 -9.14 -9.05 35.92
C ASN A 142 -9.88 -10.06 36.80
N SER A 143 -9.47 -11.32 36.83
CA SER A 143 -10.14 -12.37 37.63
C SER A 143 -9.21 -13.00 38.65
N ILE A 144 -7.90 -13.00 38.39
CA ILE A 144 -6.92 -13.72 39.21
C ILE A 144 -6.84 -13.21 40.65
N TYR A 145 -7.23 -11.94 40.88
CA TYR A 145 -7.24 -11.37 42.23
C TYR A 145 -8.31 -12.00 43.13
N THR A 146 -9.37 -12.59 42.57
CA THR A 146 -10.44 -13.24 43.36
C THR A 146 -10.06 -14.65 43.81
N ALA A 147 -9.02 -15.26 43.23
CA ALA A 147 -8.60 -16.61 43.59
C ALA A 147 -7.94 -16.65 44.97
N GLY A 148 -8.53 -17.32 45.95
CA GLY A 148 -7.96 -17.53 47.28
C GLY A 148 -6.93 -18.66 47.32
N THR A 149 -6.97 -19.59 46.37
CA THR A 149 -6.11 -20.77 46.30
C THR A 149 -5.46 -20.96 44.92
N ALA A 150 -4.39 -21.75 44.86
CA ALA A 150 -3.71 -22.08 43.60
C ALA A 150 -4.63 -22.85 42.63
N ASP A 151 -5.56 -23.65 43.14
CA ASP A 151 -6.52 -24.40 42.31
C ASP A 151 -7.60 -23.50 41.70
N GLU A 152 -8.08 -22.50 42.45
CA GLU A 152 -8.98 -21.47 41.90
C GLU A 152 -8.29 -20.64 40.82
N ALA A 153 -7.02 -20.26 41.05
CA ALA A 153 -6.21 -19.56 40.05
C ALA A 153 -6.02 -20.41 38.78
N ARG A 154 -5.80 -21.72 38.95
CA ARG A 154 -5.72 -22.68 37.84
C ARG A 154 -7.02 -22.75 37.04
N ALA A 155 -8.16 -22.74 37.71
CA ALA A 155 -9.47 -22.76 37.06
C ALA A 155 -9.69 -21.50 36.20
N ILE A 156 -9.30 -20.33 36.69
CA ILE A 156 -9.39 -19.06 35.95
C ILE A 156 -8.50 -19.10 34.70
N ILE A 157 -7.24 -19.51 34.83
CA ILE A 157 -6.28 -19.55 33.71
C ILE A 157 -6.74 -20.54 32.63
N LYS A 158 -7.31 -21.70 33.02
CA LYS A 158 -7.82 -22.71 32.09
C LYS A 158 -9.21 -22.38 31.51
N GLY A 159 -10.04 -21.66 32.26
CA GLY A 159 -11.42 -21.31 31.88
C GLY A 159 -11.52 -20.29 30.75
N THR A 160 -10.44 -19.54 30.48
CA THR A 160 -10.37 -18.55 29.40
C THR A 160 -10.18 -19.15 27.99
N ARG A 161 -10.03 -20.47 27.86
CA ARG A 161 -9.81 -21.18 26.58
C ARG A 161 -11.08 -21.50 25.77
N SER A 162 -12.23 -20.87 26.10
CA SER A 162 -13.52 -21.06 25.41
C SER A 162 -13.84 -19.92 24.46
#